data_AF-A0A512J8Y4-F1
#
_entry.id   AF-A0A512J8Y4-F1
#
_cell.length_a   1.000
_cell.length_b   1.000
_cell.length_c   1.000
_cell.angle_alpha   90.00
_cell.angle_beta   90.00
_cell.angle_gamma   90.00
#
_symmetry.space_group_name_H-M   'P 1'
#
loop_
_entity.id
_entity.type
_entity.pdbx_description
1 polymer ?
#
loop_
_entity_poly.entity_id
_entity_poly.type
_entity_poly.pdbx_seq_one_letter_code
_entity_poly.pdbx_strand_id
1 'polypeptide(L)'
;MRIDQIATKAMRYGGRVLKPGDTFQASRRDARVLQAIGKSGPPPQADPSPQANPAPQVDLEEETKAAEIEQLRAEYEATTGDAADGRWGAPKLREKIAAPKEPKGGSYQRRDLRAED
;
A
#
# COMPACT_ATOMS: atom_id res chain seq x y z
N MET A 1 -22.80 -34.74 2.21
CA MET A 1 -22.32 -33.75 1.20
C MET A 1 -20.80 -33.85 1.09
N ARG A 2 -20.27 -34.00 -0.12
CA ARG A 2 -18.83 -34.01 -0.41
C ARG A 2 -18.44 -32.68 -1.06
N ILE A 3 -17.20 -32.25 -0.86
CA ILE A 3 -16.67 -30.98 -1.35
C ILE A 3 -15.34 -31.28 -2.04
N ASP A 4 -15.12 -30.70 -3.21
CA ASP A 4 -13.85 -30.79 -3.92
C ASP A 4 -12.78 -29.99 -3.17
N GLN A 5 -11.55 -30.51 -3.14
CA GLN A 5 -10.39 -29.92 -2.47
C GLN A 5 -9.15 -30.13 -3.33
N ILE A 6 -8.15 -29.27 -3.17
CA ILE A 6 -6.81 -29.48 -3.71
C ILE A 6 -5.87 -29.87 -2.58
N ALA A 7 -5.08 -30.94 -2.76
CA ALA A 7 -4.02 -31.27 -1.83
C ALA A 7 -2.89 -30.23 -1.93
N THR A 8 -2.51 -29.61 -0.83
CA THR A 8 -1.36 -28.68 -0.77
C THR A 8 -0.07 -29.41 -0.45
N LYS A 9 -0.17 -30.62 0.12
CA LYS A 9 0.95 -31.47 0.51
C LYS A 9 0.71 -32.91 0.08
N ALA A 10 1.81 -33.65 -0.16
CA ALA A 10 1.72 -35.08 -0.46
C ALA A 10 1.10 -35.85 0.72
N MET A 11 0.01 -36.57 0.46
CA MET A 11 -0.69 -37.35 1.49
C MET A 11 -1.52 -38.49 0.87
N ARG A 12 -2.03 -39.39 1.72
CA ARG A 12 -2.96 -40.44 1.29
C ARG A 12 -4.37 -40.13 1.77
N TYR A 13 -5.34 -40.16 0.86
CA TYR A 13 -6.76 -39.95 1.18
C TYR A 13 -7.63 -40.91 0.34
N GLY A 14 -8.61 -41.55 0.97
CA GLY A 14 -9.50 -42.50 0.27
C GLY A 14 -8.76 -43.65 -0.43
N GLY A 15 -7.63 -44.11 0.11
CA GLY A 15 -6.81 -45.17 -0.49
C GLY A 15 -5.91 -44.73 -1.65
N ARG A 16 -5.95 -43.47 -2.07
CA ARG A 16 -5.11 -42.91 -3.14
C ARG A 16 -4.00 -42.03 -2.55
N VAL A 17 -2.82 -42.09 -3.17
CA VAL A 17 -1.73 -41.14 -2.88
C VAL A 17 -1.95 -39.90 -3.73
N LEU A 18 -2.05 -38.75 -3.07
CA LEU A 18 -2.24 -37.45 -3.67
C LEU A 18 -0.93 -36.67 -3.56
N LYS A 19 -0.55 -36.01 -4.65
CA LYS A 19 0.55 -35.06 -4.71
C LYS A 19 0.03 -33.64 -4.45
N PRO A 20 0.91 -32.69 -4.08
CA PRO A 20 0.54 -31.28 -4.08
C PRO A 20 -0.01 -30.87 -5.45
N GLY A 21 -1.16 -30.21 -5.47
CA GLY A 21 -1.90 -29.83 -6.68
C GLY A 21 -3.00 -30.83 -7.08
N ASP A 22 -2.97 -32.07 -6.60
CA ASP A 22 -3.99 -33.06 -6.98
C ASP A 22 -5.35 -32.71 -6.37
N THR A 23 -6.39 -32.76 -7.21
CA THR A 23 -7.78 -32.57 -6.78
C THR A 23 -8.35 -33.87 -6.20
N PHE A 24 -9.14 -33.75 -5.14
CA PHE A 24 -9.83 -34.88 -4.51
C PHE A 24 -11.14 -34.46 -3.85
N GLN A 25 -12.05 -35.42 -3.67
CA GLN A 25 -13.32 -35.20 -2.98
C GLN A 25 -13.22 -35.58 -1.51
N ALA A 26 -13.49 -34.63 -0.62
CA ALA A 26 -13.51 -34.85 0.81
C ALA A 26 -14.92 -34.71 1.40
N SER A 27 -15.18 -35.32 2.56
CA SER A 27 -16.37 -34.98 3.34
C SER A 27 -16.26 -33.56 3.89
N ARG A 28 -17.38 -32.89 4.17
CA ARG A 28 -17.37 -31.52 4.75
C ARG A 28 -16.56 -31.44 6.05
N ARG A 29 -16.61 -32.48 6.87
CA ARG A 29 -15.86 -32.57 8.13
C ARG A 29 -14.37 -32.69 7.85
N ASP A 30 -13.98 -33.60 6.96
CA ASP A 30 -12.57 -33.83 6.64
C ASP A 30 -11.97 -32.63 5.93
N ALA A 31 -12.68 -32.00 4.99
CA ALA A 31 -12.22 -30.79 4.30
C ALA A 31 -11.84 -29.69 5.31
N ARG A 32 -12.69 -29.46 6.33
CA ARG A 32 -12.40 -28.48 7.38
C ARG A 32 -11.14 -28.84 8.19
N VAL A 33 -10.98 -30.12 8.55
CA VAL A 33 -9.79 -30.59 9.29
C VAL A 33 -8.54 -30.46 8.42
N LEU A 34 -8.60 -30.89 7.17
CA LEU A 34 -7.48 -30.87 6.22
C LEU A 34 -7.03 -29.45 5.89
N GLN A 35 -7.96 -28.51 5.78
CA GLN A 35 -7.66 -27.08 5.67
C GLN A 35 -7.01 -26.53 6.94
N ALA A 36 -7.56 -26.85 8.12
CA ALA A 36 -7.02 -26.38 9.40
C ALA A 36 -5.58 -26.85 9.65
N ILE A 37 -5.22 -28.05 9.16
CA ILE A 37 -3.86 -28.59 9.26
C ILE A 37 -2.99 -28.27 8.03
N GLY A 38 -3.50 -27.46 7.08
CA GLY A 38 -2.76 -26.99 5.91
C GLY A 38 -2.41 -28.08 4.88
N LYS A 39 -3.16 -29.20 4.84
CA LYS A 39 -2.97 -30.31 3.89
C LYS A 39 -3.89 -30.25 2.68
N SER A 40 -4.98 -29.50 2.75
CA SER A 40 -5.78 -29.16 1.58
C SER A 40 -6.19 -27.70 1.56
N GLY A 41 -6.41 -27.17 0.36
CA GLY A 41 -6.95 -25.84 0.12
C GLY A 41 -8.31 -25.92 -0.59
N PRO A 42 -9.07 -24.81 -0.59
CA PRO A 42 -10.24 -24.69 -1.46
C PRO A 42 -9.82 -24.99 -2.91
N PRO A 43 -10.69 -25.64 -3.71
CA PRO A 43 -10.42 -25.78 -5.13
C PRO A 43 -10.30 -24.36 -5.72
N PRO A 44 -9.59 -24.19 -6.84
CA PRO A 44 -9.54 -22.90 -7.51
C PRO A 44 -10.98 -22.66 -7.94
N GLN A 45 -11.71 -21.82 -7.22
CA GLN A 45 -12.95 -21.31 -7.75
C GLN A 45 -12.52 -20.66 -9.05
N ALA A 46 -13.03 -21.19 -10.17
CA ALA A 46 -13.16 -20.36 -11.34
C ALA A 46 -14.09 -19.24 -10.89
N ASP A 47 -13.50 -18.18 -10.36
CA ASP A 47 -14.19 -16.92 -10.15
C ASP A 47 -14.87 -16.63 -11.49
N PRO A 48 -16.21 -16.50 -11.56
CA PRO A 48 -16.77 -15.76 -12.67
C PRO A 48 -16.14 -14.37 -12.52
N SER A 49 -15.23 -14.01 -13.43
CA SER A 49 -14.42 -12.81 -13.36
C SER A 49 -15.20 -11.63 -12.77
N PRO A 50 -14.83 -11.09 -11.61
CA PRO A 50 -15.06 -9.69 -11.37
C PRO A 50 -13.99 -8.95 -12.17
N GLN A 51 -14.43 -8.17 -13.16
CA GLN A 51 -13.82 -6.91 -13.58
C GLN A 51 -12.32 -6.71 -13.28
N ALA A 52 -11.52 -6.60 -14.35
CA ALA A 52 -10.31 -5.79 -14.41
C ALA A 52 -9.37 -5.81 -13.19
N ASN A 53 -8.42 -6.74 -13.18
CA ASN A 53 -7.09 -6.34 -12.73
C ASN A 53 -6.45 -5.56 -13.89
N PRO A 54 -6.30 -4.21 -13.84
CA PRO A 54 -5.09 -3.68 -14.43
C PRO A 54 -3.92 -4.34 -13.69
N ALA A 55 -2.83 -4.55 -14.42
CA ALA A 55 -1.53 -5.01 -13.94
C ALA A 55 -1.14 -4.39 -12.58
N PRO A 56 -0.16 -4.95 -11.85
CA PRO A 56 0.43 -4.26 -10.71
C PRO A 56 0.94 -2.87 -11.16
N GLN A 57 0.11 -1.84 -10.99
CA GLN A 57 0.46 -0.43 -11.19
C GLN A 57 1.18 0.03 -9.93
N VAL A 58 2.26 -0.65 -9.54
CA VAL A 58 3.01 -0.28 -8.33
C VAL A 58 4.00 0.85 -8.57
N ASP A 59 4.20 1.30 -9.82
CA ASP A 59 5.27 2.27 -10.10
C ASP A 59 4.78 3.65 -10.56
N LEU A 60 3.53 3.82 -11.01
CA LEU A 60 3.06 5.11 -11.55
C LEU A 60 2.34 5.99 -10.50
N GLU A 61 1.62 5.40 -9.55
CA GLU A 61 0.92 6.17 -8.51
C GLU A 61 1.86 6.70 -7.42
N GLU A 62 2.95 5.98 -7.11
CA GLU A 62 3.91 6.46 -6.11
C GLU A 62 4.80 7.57 -6.66
N GLU A 63 5.18 7.50 -7.93
CA GLU A 63 5.95 8.56 -8.60
C GLU A 63 5.14 9.85 -8.73
N THR A 64 3.84 9.75 -9.05
CA THR A 64 2.95 10.92 -9.08
C THR A 64 2.72 11.52 -7.69
N LYS A 65 2.57 10.70 -6.65
CA LYS A 65 2.46 11.17 -5.26
C LYS A 65 3.75 11.86 -4.78
N ALA A 66 4.92 11.34 -5.15
CA ALA A 66 6.21 11.95 -4.81
C ALA A 66 6.42 13.29 -5.53
N ALA A 67 6.10 13.36 -6.84
CA ALA A 67 6.16 14.59 -7.61
C ALA A 67 5.18 15.66 -7.08
N GLU A 68 3.98 15.24 -6.68
CA GLU A 68 2.97 16.10 -6.05
C GLU A 68 3.46 16.65 -4.70
N ILE A 69 4.09 15.82 -3.86
CA ILE A 69 4.67 16.27 -2.60
C ILE A 69 5.77 17.31 -2.85
N GLU A 70 6.65 17.09 -3.84
CA GLU A 70 7.72 18.03 -4.17
C GLU A 70 7.18 19.38 -4.68
N GLN A 71 6.17 19.36 -5.55
CA GLN A 71 5.49 20.58 -5.99
C GLN A 71 4.86 21.34 -4.82
N LEU A 72 4.17 20.65 -3.92
CA LEU A 72 3.57 21.26 -2.73
C LEU A 72 4.63 21.83 -1.78
N ARG A 73 5.83 21.24 -1.72
CA ARG A 73 6.95 21.80 -0.93
C ARG A 73 7.49 23.08 -1.55
N ALA A 74 7.70 23.10 -2.86
CA ALA A 74 8.14 24.29 -3.59
C ALA A 74 7.11 25.42 -3.49
N GLU A 75 5.82 25.09 -3.60
CA GLU A 75 4.73 26.05 -3.43
C GLU A 75 4.68 26.58 -1.99
N TYR A 76 4.80 25.71 -0.98
CA TYR A 76 4.86 26.12 0.42
C TYR A 76 6.06 27.03 0.71
N GLU A 77 7.24 26.73 0.16
CA GLU A 77 8.44 27.57 0.28
C GLU A 77 8.25 28.92 -0.43
N ALA A 78 7.65 28.93 -1.62
CA ALA A 78 7.33 30.18 -2.32
C ALA A 78 6.32 31.05 -1.55
N THR A 79 5.32 30.44 -0.89
CA THR A 79 4.31 31.18 -0.12
C THR A 79 4.78 31.58 1.28
N THR A 80 5.61 30.77 1.92
CA THR A 80 6.00 30.94 3.35
C THR A 80 7.41 31.53 3.50
N GLY A 81 8.28 31.37 2.51
CA GLY A 81 9.71 31.69 2.59
C GLY A 81 10.54 30.73 3.45
N ASP A 82 9.91 29.66 3.96
CA ASP A 82 10.51 28.62 4.80
C ASP A 82 10.40 27.26 4.12
N ALA A 83 11.44 26.43 4.25
CA ALA A 83 11.42 25.06 3.77
C ALA A 83 10.34 24.23 4.51
N ALA A 84 9.59 23.44 3.74
CA ALA A 84 8.62 22.49 4.29
C ALA A 84 9.32 21.35 5.06
N ASP A 85 8.69 20.88 6.14
CA ASP A 85 9.18 19.73 6.89
C ASP A 85 9.09 18.45 6.03
N GLY A 86 10.22 17.73 5.90
CA GLY A 86 10.31 16.49 5.13
C GLY A 86 9.39 15.36 5.63
N ARG A 87 8.87 15.46 6.87
CA ARG A 87 7.90 14.53 7.46
C ARG A 87 6.46 14.85 7.06
N TRP A 88 6.21 15.99 6.42
CA TRP A 88 4.88 16.38 5.97
C TRP A 88 4.62 15.78 4.59
N GLY A 89 3.53 15.02 4.49
CA GLY A 89 2.99 14.51 3.22
C GLY A 89 2.00 15.49 2.57
N ALA A 90 1.57 15.16 1.36
CA ALA A 90 0.63 15.95 0.55
C ALA A 90 -0.58 16.55 1.30
N PRO A 91 -1.32 15.81 2.16
CA PRO A 91 -2.50 16.38 2.83
C PRO A 91 -2.14 17.53 3.79
N LYS A 92 -0.99 17.43 4.47
CA LYS A 92 -0.52 18.43 5.44
C LYS A 92 0.01 19.67 4.74
N LEU A 93 0.72 19.51 3.63
CA LEU A 93 1.23 20.62 2.82
C LEU A 93 0.09 21.42 2.22
N ARG A 94 -0.93 20.74 1.66
CA ARG A 94 -2.15 21.40 1.17
C ARG A 94 -2.85 22.20 2.25
N GLU A 95 -3.02 21.64 3.45
CA GLU A 95 -3.60 22.36 4.58
C GLU A 95 -2.81 23.63 4.92
N LYS A 96 -1.47 23.58 4.85
CA LYS A 96 -0.59 24.70 5.19
C LYS A 96 -0.50 25.77 4.11
N ILE A 97 -0.60 25.39 2.83
CA ILE A 97 -0.70 26.33 1.70
C ILE A 97 -2.09 26.99 1.69
N ALA A 98 -3.15 26.22 1.93
CA ALA A 98 -4.53 26.71 1.94
C ALA A 98 -4.88 27.50 3.20
N ALA A 99 -4.18 27.28 4.32
CA ALA A 99 -4.28 28.12 5.49
C ALA A 99 -3.56 29.45 5.22
N PRO A 100 -4.25 30.57 4.99
CA PRO A 100 -3.60 31.87 4.85
C PRO A 100 -2.90 32.19 6.17
N LYS A 101 -1.57 32.09 6.18
CA LYS A 101 -0.80 32.56 7.30
C LYS A 101 -0.73 34.07 7.17
N GLU A 102 -1.19 34.78 8.20
CA GLU A 102 -0.88 36.20 8.39
C GLU A 102 0.59 36.46 8.04
N PRO A 103 0.90 37.55 7.31
CA PRO A 103 2.28 37.94 7.12
C PRO A 103 2.85 38.26 8.50
N LYS A 104 3.69 37.37 9.04
CA LYS A 104 4.62 37.76 10.10
C LYS A 104 5.68 38.64 9.45
N GLY A 105 5.33 39.90 9.24
CA GLY A 105 6.33 40.95 9.12
C GLY A 105 7.10 41.01 10.44
N GLY A 106 8.41 40.77 10.38
CA GLY A 106 9.35 41.35 11.34
C GLY A 106 10.46 40.45 11.87
N SER A 107 11.69 40.84 11.50
CA SER A 107 12.96 40.75 12.25
C SER A 107 13.71 39.42 12.33
N TYR A 108 14.62 39.19 11.38
CA TYR A 108 16.04 39.08 11.74
C TYR A 108 16.75 40.41 11.42
N GLN A 109 16.63 41.38 12.34
CA GLN A 109 17.69 42.36 12.52
C GLN A 109 18.50 41.98 13.77
N ARG A 110 19.74 41.53 13.52
CA ARG A 110 20.92 41.67 14.38
C ARG A 110 22.07 41.79 13.38
N ARG A 111 22.94 42.80 13.35
CA ARG A 111 23.11 44.06 14.08
C ARG A 111 24.17 44.78 13.23
N ASP A 112 23.89 46.00 12.82
CA ASP A 112 24.80 47.14 12.88
C ASP A 112 26.33 46.94 12.79
N LEU A 113 26.91 47.69 11.83
CA LEU A 113 28.29 48.23 11.71
C LEU A 113 29.41 47.22 11.34
N ARG A 114 30.26 47.49 10.34
CA ARG A 114 31.04 48.72 10.13
C ARG A 114 31.59 48.84 8.69
N ALA A 115 31.82 50.09 8.30
CA ALA A 115 32.26 50.63 7.02
C ALA A 115 33.57 50.08 6.43
N GLU A 116 33.75 50.46 5.16
CA GLU A 116 34.89 50.33 4.25
C GLU A 116 36.28 50.49 4.89
N ASP A 117 37.25 49.77 4.33
CA ASP A 117 38.49 50.34 3.77
C ASP A 117 38.97 49.46 2.59
#